data_AF-A0A968PD64-F1
#
_entry.id   AF-A0A968PD64-F1
#
_cell.length_a   1.000
_cell.length_b   1.000
_cell.length_c   1.000
_cell.angle_alpha   90.00
_cell.angle_beta   90.00
_cell.angle_gamma   90.00
#
_symmetry.space_group_name_H-M   'P 1'
#
loop_
_entity.id
_entity.type
_entity.pdbx_description
1 polymer ?
#
loop_
_entity_poly.entity_id
_entity_poly.type
_entity_poly.pdbx_seq_one_letter_code
_entity_poly.pdbx_strand_id
1 'polypeptide(L)'
;MNPAQQCNRIAGLAAELALKSLLPENDSPATGSPGSPRPLQLWQSALGRLLLSKDAHTNCDWARWLELWQNPAMKVTDELGHSRPVYRDLLLHVGLMVMQQIPVPLRPSMNNPPIPPSTVPEHLQWWQWLLQLESAKLNHDPLMPVASILAQLDAVLAQPGEDGSLHPMHPDKSLDGWTWRELLGLHALAHVYTLHPSAHRLDRLREAVAFHMDNTQPDNTTNQPWALPAFVIAGAVTLAEQQLHDVMAHASTLPGNRPPVITGLLLADSARLLQAMQFLEPSHGHGWAL
;
A
#
# COMPACT_ATOMS: atom_id res chain seq x y z
N MET A 1 1.65 -20.53 -16.39
CA MET A 1 2.18 -19.17 -16.51
C MET A 1 3.37 -19.09 -15.58
N ASN A 2 4.52 -18.56 -16.00
CA ASN A 2 5.67 -18.45 -15.08
C ASN A 2 5.44 -17.34 -14.05
N PRO A 3 6.18 -17.31 -12.91
CA PRO A 3 5.97 -16.31 -11.86
C PRO A 3 6.05 -14.86 -12.34
N ALA A 4 7.00 -14.54 -13.22
CA ALA A 4 7.15 -13.20 -13.78
C ALA A 4 5.91 -12.78 -14.60
N GLN A 5 5.36 -13.68 -15.41
CA GLN A 5 4.12 -13.44 -16.15
C GLN A 5 2.91 -13.27 -15.22
N GLN A 6 2.84 -14.04 -14.13
CA GLN A 6 1.77 -13.89 -13.13
C GLN A 6 1.85 -12.55 -12.42
N CYS A 7 3.05 -12.15 -12.00
CA CYS A 7 3.32 -10.83 -11.41
C CYS A 7 2.91 -9.70 -12.37
N ASN A 8 3.31 -9.78 -13.64
CA ASN A 8 2.94 -8.79 -14.66
C ASN A 8 1.43 -8.67 -14.85
N ARG A 9 0.72 -9.80 -14.90
CA ARG A 9 -0.74 -9.84 -15.02
C ARG A 9 -1.41 -9.19 -13.80
N ILE A 10 -0.99 -9.54 -12.58
CA ILE A 10 -1.55 -8.99 -11.35
C ILE A 10 -1.28 -7.48 -11.25
N ALA A 11 -0.05 -7.04 -11.58
CA ALA A 11 0.30 -5.62 -11.63
C ALA A 11 -0.57 -4.86 -12.64
N GLY A 12 -0.84 -5.45 -13.81
CA GLY A 12 -1.70 -4.86 -14.84
C GLY A 12 -3.15 -4.71 -14.37
N LEU A 13 -3.72 -5.76 -13.77
CA LEU A 13 -5.09 -5.73 -13.22
C LEU A 13 -5.21 -4.71 -12.08
N ALA A 14 -4.23 -4.67 -11.17
CA ALA A 14 -4.21 -3.70 -10.09
C ALA A 14 -4.18 -2.26 -10.64
N ALA A 15 -3.33 -1.98 -11.63
CA ALA A 15 -3.27 -0.67 -12.27
C ALA A 15 -4.59 -0.28 -12.96
N GLU A 16 -5.25 -1.21 -13.65
CA GLU A 16 -6.54 -0.95 -14.29
C GLU A 16 -7.63 -0.60 -13.28
N LEU A 17 -7.75 -1.38 -12.20
CA LEU A 17 -8.72 -1.12 -11.14
C LEU A 17 -8.42 0.18 -10.40
N ALA A 18 -7.15 0.51 -10.18
CA ALA A 18 -6.75 1.79 -9.63
C ALA A 18 -7.20 2.96 -10.51
N LEU A 19 -7.02 2.86 -11.83
CA LEU A 19 -7.46 3.88 -12.77
C LEU A 19 -8.99 4.05 -12.74
N LYS A 20 -9.76 2.97 -12.71
CA LYS A 20 -11.23 3.03 -12.60
C LYS A 20 -11.68 3.74 -11.31
N SER A 21 -10.99 3.49 -10.21
CA SER A 21 -11.28 4.10 -8.92
C SER A 21 -10.93 5.59 -8.88
N LEU A 22 -9.81 5.98 -9.48
CA LEU A 22 -9.24 7.33 -9.33
C LEU A 22 -9.64 8.32 -10.44
N LEU A 23 -10.16 7.86 -11.58
CA LEU A 23 -10.57 8.72 -12.69
C LEU A 23 -12.06 9.08 -12.64
N PRO A 24 -12.47 10.32 -13.01
CA PRO A 24 -13.88 10.69 -13.17
C PRO A 24 -14.62 9.81 -14.19
N GLU A 25 -15.95 9.68 -14.06
CA GLU A 25 -16.81 8.92 -15.01
C GLU A 25 -16.65 9.36 -16.47
N ASN A 26 -16.51 10.66 -16.69
CA ASN A 26 -16.43 11.25 -18.01
C ASN A 26 -15.03 11.16 -18.66
N ASP A 27 -14.01 10.74 -17.90
CA ASP A 27 -12.60 10.72 -18.32
C ASP A 27 -12.10 9.29 -18.62
N SER A 28 -13.00 8.32 -18.81
CA SER A 28 -12.62 6.96 -19.21
C SER A 28 -11.81 7.01 -20.52
N PRO A 29 -10.59 6.47 -20.55
CA PRO A 29 -9.76 6.53 -21.75
C PRO A 29 -10.47 5.78 -22.87
N ALA A 30 -10.79 6.50 -23.96
CA ALA A 30 -11.42 5.92 -25.14
C ALA A 30 -10.60 4.70 -25.60
N THR A 31 -11.21 3.52 -25.50
CA THR A 31 -10.64 2.25 -25.94
C THR A 31 -10.43 2.32 -27.46
N GLY A 32 -9.20 2.54 -27.96
CA GLY A 32 -8.95 2.27 -29.38
C GLY A 32 -7.81 2.95 -30.13
N SER A 33 -7.06 3.91 -29.59
CA SER A 33 -5.94 4.49 -30.36
C SER A 33 -4.63 3.73 -30.16
N PRO A 34 -3.98 3.23 -31.23
CA PRO A 34 -2.62 2.72 -31.16
C PRO A 34 -1.69 3.87 -30.76
N GLY A 35 -1.12 3.78 -29.56
CA GLY A 35 -0.37 4.88 -28.92
C GLY A 35 -0.97 5.37 -27.60
N SER A 36 -1.97 4.67 -27.06
CA SER A 36 -2.50 4.96 -25.73
C SER A 36 -1.39 4.98 -24.67
N PRO A 37 -1.38 5.99 -23.78
CA PRO A 37 -0.36 6.11 -22.75
C PRO A 37 -0.29 4.84 -21.91
N ARG A 38 0.93 4.43 -21.53
CA ARG A 38 1.12 3.26 -20.64
C ARG A 38 0.28 3.47 -19.36
N PRO A 39 -0.18 2.41 -18.68
CA PRO A 39 -0.96 2.53 -17.44
C PRO A 39 -0.34 3.50 -16.41
N LEU A 40 1.00 3.55 -16.33
CA LEU A 40 1.74 4.51 -15.51
C LEU A 40 1.54 5.98 -15.93
N GLN A 41 1.48 6.29 -17.24
CA GLN A 41 1.24 7.64 -17.77
C GLN A 41 -0.20 8.10 -17.58
N LEU A 42 -1.16 7.17 -17.71
CA LEU A 42 -2.57 7.42 -17.36
C LEU A 42 -2.70 7.67 -15.85
N TRP A 43 -1.98 6.91 -15.03
CA TRP A 43 -1.95 7.07 -13.59
C TRP A 43 -1.35 8.42 -13.17
N GLN A 44 -0.20 8.79 -13.75
CA GLN A 44 0.43 10.10 -13.58
C GLN A 44 -0.51 11.25 -13.96
N SER A 45 -1.25 11.10 -15.07
CA SER A 45 -2.23 12.09 -15.50
C SER A 45 -3.48 12.14 -14.61
N ALA A 46 -3.98 10.99 -14.16
CA ALA A 46 -5.15 10.88 -13.27
C ALA A 46 -4.87 11.55 -11.92
N LEU A 47 -3.74 11.23 -11.31
CA LEU A 47 -3.34 11.78 -10.02
C LEU A 47 -2.85 13.22 -10.13
N GLY A 48 -2.17 13.58 -11.22
CA GLY A 48 -1.88 14.97 -11.55
C GLY A 48 -3.16 15.80 -11.69
N ARG A 49 -4.21 15.28 -12.35
CA ARG A 49 -5.53 15.93 -12.44
C ARG A 49 -6.26 15.99 -11.10
N LEU A 50 -6.21 14.92 -10.30
CA LEU A 50 -6.81 14.85 -8.96
C LEU A 50 -6.17 15.88 -8.00
N LEU A 51 -4.87 16.14 -8.14
CA LEU A 51 -4.12 17.10 -7.32
C LEU A 51 -4.10 18.54 -7.87
N LEU A 52 -4.21 18.71 -9.20
CA LEU A 52 -4.11 20.02 -9.86
C LEU A 52 -5.47 20.56 -10.36
N SER A 53 -6.57 19.84 -10.13
CA SER A 53 -7.92 20.32 -10.45
C SER A 53 -8.16 21.65 -9.73
N LYS A 54 -8.45 22.69 -10.52
CA LYS A 54 -8.77 24.04 -10.03
C LYS A 54 -10.25 24.19 -9.67
N ASP A 55 -10.99 23.08 -9.74
CA ASP A 55 -12.43 23.06 -9.68
C ASP A 55 -12.81 23.03 -8.20
N ALA A 56 -13.69 23.94 -7.77
CA ALA A 56 -13.98 24.16 -6.36
C ALA A 56 -14.46 22.89 -5.63
N HIS A 57 -15.11 21.95 -6.33
CA HIS A 57 -15.61 20.69 -5.75
C HIS A 57 -14.49 19.74 -5.32
N THR A 58 -13.41 19.61 -6.08
CA THR A 58 -12.25 18.75 -5.76
C THR A 58 -11.39 19.37 -4.64
N ASN A 59 -11.38 20.69 -4.53
CA ASN A 59 -10.71 21.42 -3.43
C ASN A 59 -11.48 21.34 -2.09
N CYS A 60 -12.81 21.20 -2.11
CA CYS A 60 -13.61 20.96 -0.90
C CYS A 60 -13.25 19.64 -0.23
N ASP A 61 -13.02 18.60 -1.04
CA ASP A 61 -12.50 17.34 -0.54
C ASP A 61 -11.08 17.54 -0.01
N TRP A 62 -10.17 18.20 -0.73
CA TRP A 62 -8.81 18.42 -0.23
C TRP A 62 -8.71 19.19 1.10
N ALA A 63 -9.52 20.23 1.31
CA ALA A 63 -9.54 20.95 2.59
C ALA A 63 -10.03 20.05 3.72
N ARG A 64 -11.06 19.23 3.44
CA ARG A 64 -11.54 18.20 4.35
C ARG A 64 -10.47 17.17 4.62
N TRP A 65 -9.74 16.71 3.60
CA TRP A 65 -8.61 15.78 3.66
C TRP A 65 -7.42 16.33 4.46
N LEU A 66 -7.13 17.62 4.36
CA LEU A 66 -6.13 18.32 5.19
C LEU A 66 -6.59 18.46 6.65
N GLU A 67 -7.89 18.66 6.91
CA GLU A 67 -8.46 18.53 8.27
C GLU A 67 -8.37 17.07 8.77
N LEU A 68 -8.66 16.08 7.92
CA LEU A 68 -8.50 14.64 8.24
C LEU A 68 -7.03 14.32 8.57
N TRP A 69 -6.08 14.99 7.91
CA TRP A 69 -4.63 14.85 8.11
C TRP A 69 -4.17 15.41 9.47
N GLN A 70 -4.83 16.44 10.02
CA GLN A 70 -4.41 17.07 11.27
C GLN A 70 -5.02 16.45 12.55
N ASN A 71 -6.06 15.61 12.42
CA ASN A 71 -6.74 15.02 13.58
C ASN A 71 -6.42 13.51 13.78
N PRO A 72 -5.48 13.15 14.67
CA PRO A 72 -5.08 11.75 14.90
C PRO A 72 -6.16 10.91 15.62
N ALA A 73 -7.18 11.54 16.21
CA ALA A 73 -8.27 10.84 16.88
C ALA A 73 -9.45 10.53 15.94
N MET A 74 -9.39 11.00 14.71
CA MET A 74 -10.49 10.88 13.78
C MET A 74 -10.60 9.44 13.28
N LYS A 75 -11.85 8.96 13.17
CA LYS A 75 -12.19 7.64 12.65
C LYS A 75 -13.01 7.81 11.39
N VAL A 76 -12.74 7.02 10.36
CA VAL A 76 -13.59 6.91 9.17
C VAL A 76 -14.52 5.74 9.38
N THR A 77 -15.81 5.95 9.19
CA THR A 77 -16.76 4.85 9.11
C THR A 77 -16.66 4.26 7.71
N ASP A 78 -16.26 2.99 7.61
CA ASP A 78 -16.28 2.27 6.32
C ASP A 78 -17.72 2.01 5.86
N GLU A 79 -17.87 1.51 4.64
CA GLU A 79 -19.20 1.29 4.03
C GLU A 79 -20.02 0.22 4.75
N LEU A 80 -19.39 -0.56 5.63
CA LEU A 80 -20.03 -1.55 6.49
C LEU A 80 -20.41 -0.98 7.87
N GLY A 81 -20.18 0.32 8.11
CA GLY A 81 -20.48 0.97 9.38
C GLY A 81 -19.39 0.81 10.43
N HIS A 82 -18.23 0.21 10.12
CA HIS A 82 -17.16 0.05 11.10
C HIS A 82 -16.34 1.32 11.22
N SER A 83 -16.08 1.72 12.46
CA SER A 83 -15.22 2.85 12.77
C SER A 83 -13.74 2.45 12.69
N ARG A 84 -13.07 2.81 11.60
CA ARG A 84 -11.66 2.53 11.33
C ARG A 84 -10.79 3.76 11.62
N PRO A 85 -9.55 3.60 12.11
CA PRO A 85 -8.62 4.72 12.19
C PRO A 85 -8.40 5.29 10.78
N VAL A 86 -8.25 6.61 10.70
CA VAL A 86 -7.97 7.27 9.42
C VAL A 86 -6.65 6.77 8.86
N TYR A 87 -6.66 6.46 7.57
CA TYR A 87 -5.52 5.97 6.80
C TYR A 87 -4.39 7.00 6.64
N ARG A 88 -4.20 7.89 7.60
CA ARG A 88 -3.35 9.08 7.51
C ARG A 88 -2.00 8.78 6.91
N ASP A 89 -1.32 7.76 7.40
CA ASP A 89 0.05 7.45 6.97
C ASP A 89 0.08 6.80 5.58
N LEU A 90 -0.90 5.97 5.22
CA LEU A 90 -1.09 5.47 3.85
C LEU A 90 -1.40 6.62 2.88
N LEU A 91 -2.26 7.55 3.28
CA LEU A 91 -2.66 8.69 2.48
C LEU A 91 -1.51 9.67 2.30
N LEU A 92 -0.71 9.86 3.35
CA LEU A 92 0.55 10.59 3.29
C LEU A 92 1.50 9.88 2.34
N HIS A 93 1.62 8.56 2.43
CA HIS A 93 2.50 7.77 1.58
C HIS A 93 2.13 7.88 0.10
N VAL A 94 0.86 7.68 -0.23
CA VAL A 94 0.37 7.77 -1.61
C VAL A 94 0.40 9.21 -2.10
N GLY A 95 0.06 10.20 -1.26
CA GLY A 95 0.21 11.61 -1.56
C GLY A 95 1.67 12.00 -1.85
N LEU A 96 2.60 11.53 -1.01
CA LEU A 96 4.05 11.70 -1.22
C LEU A 96 4.45 11.10 -2.55
N MET A 97 4.09 9.84 -2.84
CA MET A 97 4.38 9.16 -4.11
C MET A 97 3.94 9.96 -5.33
N VAL A 98 2.78 10.61 -5.26
CA VAL A 98 2.28 11.41 -6.37
C VAL A 98 3.08 12.70 -6.50
N MET A 99 3.39 13.34 -5.36
CA MET A 99 4.30 14.48 -5.32
C MET A 99 5.71 14.10 -5.76
N GLN A 100 6.18 12.85 -5.70
CA GLN A 100 7.48 12.45 -6.27
C GLN A 100 7.58 12.73 -7.79
N GLN A 101 6.45 12.90 -8.47
CA GLN A 101 6.37 13.22 -9.90
C GLN A 101 6.14 14.71 -10.19
N ILE A 102 5.88 15.51 -9.15
CA ILE A 102 5.71 16.96 -9.21
C ILE A 102 6.79 17.56 -8.30
N PRO A 103 7.82 18.26 -8.81
CA PRO A 103 8.92 18.75 -7.99
C PRO A 103 8.43 19.74 -6.92
N VAL A 104 8.03 19.22 -5.75
CA VAL A 104 7.59 19.98 -4.58
C VAL A 104 8.54 19.61 -3.44
N PRO A 105 9.30 20.56 -2.90
CA PRO A 105 10.18 20.30 -1.76
C PRO A 105 9.33 20.02 -0.52
N LEU A 106 9.17 18.75 -0.19
CA LEU A 106 8.55 18.30 1.04
C LEU A 106 9.58 18.45 2.15
N ARG A 107 9.54 19.59 2.85
CA ARG A 107 10.20 19.69 4.15
C ARG A 107 9.26 19.06 5.17
N PRO A 108 9.57 17.88 5.74
CA PRO A 108 8.93 17.51 7.00
C PRO A 108 9.15 18.69 7.96
N SER A 109 8.12 19.06 8.72
CA SER A 109 8.27 20.10 9.75
C SER A 109 9.36 19.64 10.71
N MET A 110 10.59 20.14 10.52
CA MET A 110 11.74 19.84 11.37
C MET A 110 11.55 20.34 12.81
N ASN A 111 10.48 21.08 13.06
CA ASN A 111 10.12 21.60 14.38
C ASN A 111 9.31 20.61 15.21
N ASN A 112 8.83 19.51 14.63
CA ASN A 112 8.20 18.45 15.41
C ASN A 112 9.29 17.45 15.82
N PRO A 113 9.58 17.28 17.13
CA PRO A 113 10.49 16.24 17.56
C PRO A 113 9.96 14.89 17.05
N PRO A 114 10.86 13.94 16.69
CA PRO A 114 10.44 12.60 16.33
C PRO A 114 9.54 12.04 17.43
N ILE A 115 8.34 11.60 17.05
CA ILE A 115 7.39 11.00 17.99
C ILE A 115 8.09 9.78 18.60
N PRO A 116 8.20 9.68 19.94
CA PRO A 116 8.84 8.53 20.57
C PRO A 116 8.14 7.24 20.13
N PRO A 117 8.89 6.18 19.77
CA PRO A 117 8.31 4.93 19.27
C PRO A 117 7.24 4.34 20.20
N SER A 118 7.36 4.57 21.51
CA SER A 118 6.43 4.10 22.53
C SER A 118 5.05 4.76 22.54
N THR A 119 4.83 5.83 21.77
CA THR A 119 3.56 6.60 21.77
C THR A 119 2.71 6.36 20.53
N VAL A 120 3.27 5.69 19.52
CA VAL A 120 2.58 5.37 18.27
C VAL A 120 1.97 3.97 18.41
N PRO A 121 0.68 3.79 18.11
CA PRO A 121 0.11 2.45 18.01
C PRO A 121 0.97 1.57 17.11
N GLU A 122 1.33 0.38 17.58
CA GLU A 122 2.27 -0.55 16.92
C GLU A 122 2.02 -0.74 15.41
N HIS A 123 0.75 -0.78 14.99
CA HIS A 123 0.37 -0.92 13.57
C HIS A 123 0.69 0.31 12.70
N LEU A 124 0.71 1.51 13.27
CA LEU A 124 1.10 2.72 12.55
C LEU A 124 2.62 2.86 12.46
N GLN A 125 3.36 2.19 13.33
CA GLN A 125 4.83 2.25 13.34
C GLN A 125 5.44 1.76 12.02
N TRP A 126 4.85 0.72 11.42
CA TRP A 126 5.26 0.17 10.12
C TRP A 126 5.16 1.20 9.00
N TRP A 127 4.04 1.92 8.94
CA TRP A 127 3.84 2.97 7.94
C TRP A 127 4.70 4.19 8.21
N GLN A 128 4.94 4.54 9.47
CA GLN A 128 5.86 5.61 9.81
C GLN A 128 7.29 5.30 9.37
N TRP A 129 7.78 4.08 9.59
CA TRP A 129 9.09 3.68 9.08
C TRP A 129 9.14 3.71 7.56
N LEU A 130 8.10 3.22 6.88
CA LEU A 130 8.03 3.29 5.43
C LEU A 130 8.09 4.74 4.93
N LEU A 131 7.31 5.63 5.53
CA LEU A 131 7.30 7.06 5.21
C LEU A 131 8.66 7.71 5.44
N GLN A 132 9.35 7.35 6.53
CA GLN A 132 10.70 7.83 6.80
C GLN A 132 11.69 7.32 5.74
N LEU A 133 11.64 6.04 5.37
CA LEU A 133 12.52 5.47 4.34
C LEU A 133 12.30 6.13 2.98
N GLU A 134 11.05 6.33 2.57
CA GLU A 134 10.71 7.05 1.33
C GLU A 134 11.15 8.52 1.40
N SER A 135 10.96 9.19 2.54
CA SER A 135 11.44 10.55 2.73
C SER A 135 12.97 10.65 2.66
N ALA A 136 13.71 9.68 3.21
CA ALA A 136 15.17 9.62 3.14
C ALA A 136 15.63 9.53 1.67
N LYS A 137 14.98 8.66 0.91
CA LYS A 137 15.25 8.43 -0.51
C LYS A 137 15.00 9.70 -1.33
N LEU A 138 13.94 10.44 -1.03
CA LEU A 138 13.57 11.66 -1.76
C LEU A 138 14.47 12.85 -1.45
N ASN A 139 14.73 13.09 -0.17
CA ASN A 139 15.45 14.30 0.23
C ASN A 139 16.96 14.18 0.07
N HIS A 140 17.46 12.98 -0.29
CA HIS A 140 18.87 12.63 -0.22
C HIS A 140 19.51 13.08 1.10
N ASP A 141 18.72 13.06 2.19
CA ASP A 141 19.09 13.69 3.44
C ASP A 141 20.19 12.84 4.10
N PRO A 142 21.45 13.31 4.12
CA PRO A 142 22.54 12.53 4.68
C PRO A 142 22.41 12.36 6.19
N LEU A 143 21.54 13.14 6.84
CA LEU A 143 21.30 13.09 8.28
C LEU A 143 20.20 12.10 8.67
N MET A 144 19.38 11.61 7.73
CA MET A 144 18.36 10.63 8.04
C MET A 144 19.00 9.25 8.20
N PRO A 145 18.91 8.61 9.40
CA PRO A 145 19.66 7.38 9.66
C PRO A 145 18.91 6.16 9.11
N VAL A 146 18.88 5.99 7.79
CA VAL A 146 18.25 4.83 7.10
C VAL A 146 18.65 3.51 7.77
N ALA A 147 19.93 3.35 8.08
CA ALA A 147 20.43 2.16 8.77
C ALA A 147 19.80 1.95 10.16
N SER A 148 19.51 3.01 10.91
CA SER A 148 18.84 2.92 12.22
C SER A 148 17.37 2.54 12.08
N ILE A 149 16.67 3.08 11.07
CA ILE A 149 15.26 2.72 10.79
C ILE A 149 15.18 1.24 10.40
N LEU A 150 16.06 0.80 9.49
CA LEU A 150 16.13 -0.59 9.06
C LEU A 150 16.48 -1.53 10.23
N ALA A 151 17.43 -1.15 11.10
CA ALA A 151 17.77 -1.94 12.28
C ALA A 151 16.60 -2.06 13.27
N GLN A 152 15.82 -1.00 13.48
CA GLN A 152 14.62 -1.05 14.31
C GLN A 152 13.54 -1.96 13.71
N LEU A 153 13.32 -1.86 12.41
CA LEU A 153 12.39 -2.72 11.69
C LEU A 153 12.82 -4.20 11.77
N ASP A 154 14.10 -4.49 11.53
CA ASP A 154 14.64 -5.85 11.61
C ASP A 154 14.56 -6.41 13.05
N ALA A 155 14.73 -5.56 14.07
CA ALA A 155 14.57 -5.97 15.47
C ALA A 155 13.12 -6.33 15.83
N VAL A 156 12.12 -5.69 15.20
CA VAL A 156 10.71 -6.06 15.35
C VAL A 156 10.39 -7.33 14.54
N LEU A 157 10.92 -7.46 13.32
CA LEU A 157 10.77 -8.68 12.51
C LEU A 157 11.34 -9.93 13.18
N ALA A 158 12.36 -9.77 14.02
CA ALA A 158 12.95 -10.83 14.82
C ALA A 158 12.06 -11.30 15.99
N GLN A 159 10.92 -10.65 16.23
CA GLN A 159 9.95 -10.99 17.27
C GLN A 159 8.58 -11.28 16.63
N PRO A 160 8.45 -12.39 15.88
CA PRO A 160 7.19 -12.74 15.24
C PRO A 160 6.07 -12.98 16.27
N GLY A 161 4.83 -12.82 15.84
CA GLY A 161 3.67 -13.28 16.60
C GLY A 161 3.52 -14.80 16.55
N GLU A 162 2.38 -15.29 17.05
CA GLU A 162 2.06 -16.71 17.08
C GLU A 162 2.05 -17.30 15.66
N ASP A 163 2.62 -18.50 15.52
CA ASP A 163 2.68 -19.27 14.27
C ASP A 163 3.22 -18.51 13.04
N GLY A 164 4.03 -17.47 13.26
CA GLY A 164 4.73 -16.74 12.22
C GLY A 164 4.06 -15.44 11.75
N SER A 165 2.94 -15.02 12.36
CA SER A 165 2.31 -13.72 12.10
C SER A 165 3.28 -12.54 12.32
N LEU A 166 2.96 -11.36 11.76
CA LEU A 166 3.80 -10.17 11.94
C LEU A 166 3.69 -9.60 13.35
N HIS A 167 2.51 -9.65 13.95
CA HIS A 167 2.21 -9.12 15.27
C HIS A 167 1.56 -10.19 16.16
N PRO A 168 1.82 -10.16 17.48
CA PRO A 168 1.06 -10.99 18.42
C PRO A 168 -0.42 -10.60 18.43
N MET A 169 -1.31 -11.59 18.48
CA MET A 169 -2.73 -11.36 18.67
C MET A 169 -3.00 -10.97 20.13
N HIS A 170 -3.49 -9.76 20.37
CA HIS A 170 -3.89 -9.35 21.71
C HIS A 170 -5.33 -9.78 22.01
N PRO A 171 -5.62 -10.35 23.19
CA PRO A 171 -6.93 -10.87 23.54
C PRO A 171 -8.03 -9.79 23.57
N ASP A 172 -7.66 -8.53 23.80
CA ASP A 172 -8.59 -7.40 23.85
C ASP A 172 -8.88 -6.78 22.46
N LYS A 173 -8.39 -7.38 21.38
CA LYS A 173 -8.60 -6.89 20.01
C LYS A 173 -9.55 -7.82 19.26
N SER A 174 -10.47 -7.24 18.48
CA SER A 174 -11.29 -8.02 17.57
C SER A 174 -10.40 -8.70 16.51
N LEU A 175 -10.81 -9.88 16.08
CA LEU A 175 -10.14 -10.63 15.01
C LEU A 175 -9.97 -9.74 13.77
N ASP A 176 -11.04 -9.07 13.32
CA ASP A 176 -11.02 -8.16 12.16
C ASP A 176 -10.03 -7.01 12.33
N GLY A 177 -9.95 -6.47 13.55
CA GLY A 177 -9.02 -5.38 13.87
C GLY A 177 -7.58 -5.84 13.83
N TRP A 178 -7.31 -7.06 14.28
CA TRP A 178 -5.99 -7.66 14.23
C TRP A 178 -5.60 -8.08 12.80
N THR A 179 -6.46 -8.83 12.08
CA THR A 179 -6.22 -9.22 10.69
C THR A 179 -5.97 -8.01 9.79
N TRP A 180 -6.73 -6.93 9.98
CA TRP A 180 -6.49 -5.68 9.27
C TRP A 180 -5.08 -5.12 9.51
N ARG A 181 -4.60 -5.11 10.76
CA ARG A 181 -3.24 -4.63 11.10
C ARG A 181 -2.17 -5.51 10.45
N GLU A 182 -2.36 -6.82 10.46
CA GLU A 182 -1.44 -7.77 9.86
C GLU A 182 -1.30 -7.54 8.34
N LEU A 183 -2.42 -7.47 7.62
CA LEU A 183 -2.41 -7.24 6.18
C LEU A 183 -1.78 -5.89 5.83
N LEU A 184 -2.06 -4.87 6.64
CA LEU A 184 -1.46 -3.55 6.50
C LEU A 184 0.06 -3.58 6.75
N GLY A 185 0.53 -4.38 7.71
CA GLY A 185 1.95 -4.62 7.98
C GLY A 185 2.62 -5.38 6.84
N LEU A 186 1.95 -6.37 6.25
CA LEU A 186 2.43 -7.11 5.08
C LEU A 186 2.66 -6.19 3.88
N HIS A 187 1.75 -5.25 3.61
CA HIS A 187 1.95 -4.22 2.58
C HIS A 187 3.22 -3.42 2.81
N ALA A 188 3.39 -2.92 4.03
CA ALA A 188 4.52 -2.09 4.40
C ALA A 188 5.82 -2.88 4.30
N LEU A 189 5.84 -4.13 4.76
CA LEU A 189 7.01 -5.02 4.67
C LEU A 189 7.37 -5.34 3.21
N ALA A 190 6.38 -5.65 2.37
CA ALA A 190 6.58 -5.84 0.93
C ALA A 190 7.22 -4.61 0.27
N HIS A 191 6.77 -3.42 0.67
CA HIS A 191 7.34 -2.17 0.21
C HIS A 191 8.79 -2.00 0.70
N VAL A 192 9.05 -2.15 2.01
CA VAL A 192 10.41 -2.05 2.57
C VAL A 192 11.35 -3.03 1.90
N TYR A 193 10.92 -4.27 1.63
CA TYR A 193 11.70 -5.25 0.89
C TYR A 193 12.03 -4.78 -0.54
N THR A 194 11.06 -4.18 -1.24
CA THR A 194 11.25 -3.65 -2.60
C THR A 194 12.28 -2.50 -2.61
N LEU A 195 12.31 -1.66 -1.58
CA LEU A 195 13.27 -0.56 -1.46
C LEU A 195 14.65 -1.01 -0.97
N HIS A 196 14.67 -1.96 -0.03
CA HIS A 196 15.86 -2.45 0.65
C HIS A 196 15.80 -3.98 0.76
N PRO A 197 16.16 -4.71 -0.31
CA PRO A 197 16.10 -6.16 -0.33
C PRO A 197 17.00 -6.77 0.74
N SER A 198 16.47 -7.78 1.44
CA SER A 198 17.17 -8.56 2.46
C SER A 198 16.57 -9.95 2.52
N ALA A 199 17.40 -10.99 2.57
CA ALA A 199 16.96 -12.37 2.69
C ALA A 199 16.08 -12.55 3.94
N HIS A 200 16.52 -12.01 5.08
CA HIS A 200 15.76 -12.06 6.33
C HIS A 200 14.35 -11.46 6.21
N ARG A 201 14.20 -10.33 5.50
CA ARG A 201 12.89 -9.69 5.31
C ARG A 201 12.00 -10.48 4.37
N LEU A 202 12.58 -11.09 3.34
CA LEU A 202 11.85 -11.97 2.43
C LEU A 202 11.36 -13.23 3.16
N ASP A 203 12.20 -13.84 3.98
CA ASP A 203 11.84 -15.02 4.77
C ASP A 203 10.71 -14.68 5.75
N ARG A 204 10.82 -13.55 6.45
CA ARG A 204 9.74 -13.08 7.33
C ARG A 204 8.44 -12.74 6.60
N LEU A 205 8.52 -12.14 5.42
CA LEU A 205 7.36 -11.89 4.58
C LEU A 205 6.67 -13.20 4.18
N ARG A 206 7.44 -14.22 3.78
CA ARG A 206 6.92 -15.55 3.40
C ARG A 206 6.26 -16.28 4.55
N GLU A 207 6.92 -16.30 5.71
CA GLU A 207 6.38 -16.93 6.92
C GLU A 207 5.06 -16.27 7.36
N ALA A 208 4.99 -14.94 7.38
CA ALA A 208 3.74 -14.24 7.69
C ALA A 208 2.64 -14.50 6.63
N VAL A 209 2.99 -14.51 5.34
CA VAL A 209 2.03 -14.87 4.29
C VAL A 209 1.54 -16.32 4.44
N ALA A 210 2.41 -17.26 4.78
CA ALA A 210 2.03 -18.64 5.04
C ALA A 210 1.01 -18.74 6.20
N PHE A 211 1.26 -18.00 7.30
CA PHE A 211 0.27 -17.88 8.38
C PHE A 211 -1.10 -17.41 7.84
N HIS A 212 -1.13 -16.37 7.00
CA HIS A 212 -2.38 -15.87 6.45
C HIS A 212 -3.07 -16.83 5.49
N MET A 213 -2.31 -17.63 4.73
CA MET A 213 -2.88 -18.69 3.91
C MET A 213 -3.65 -19.74 4.73
N ASP A 214 -3.14 -20.06 5.91
CA ASP A 214 -3.73 -21.08 6.77
C ASP A 214 -4.86 -20.54 7.67
N ASN A 215 -4.79 -19.26 8.05
CA ASN A 215 -5.64 -18.71 9.12
C ASN A 215 -6.59 -17.60 8.69
N THR A 216 -6.41 -16.99 7.50
CA THR A 216 -7.25 -15.85 7.08
C THR A 216 -8.38 -16.31 6.18
N GLN A 217 -9.61 -16.11 6.65
CA GLN A 217 -10.78 -16.37 5.85
C GLN A 217 -10.94 -15.28 4.76
N PRO A 218 -11.48 -15.61 3.57
CA PRO A 218 -11.66 -14.65 2.49
C PRO A 218 -12.55 -13.44 2.86
N ASP A 219 -13.51 -13.62 3.76
CA ASP A 219 -14.37 -12.53 4.27
C ASP A 219 -13.65 -11.55 5.20
N ASN A 220 -12.51 -11.95 5.78
CA ASN A 220 -11.66 -11.05 6.58
C ASN A 220 -10.83 -10.09 5.71
N THR A 221 -10.71 -10.34 4.41
CA THR A 221 -10.10 -9.39 3.47
C THR A 221 -11.15 -8.37 3.05
N THR A 222 -11.21 -7.26 3.79
CA THR A 222 -12.26 -6.23 3.80
C THR A 222 -12.42 -5.43 2.50
N ASN A 223 -12.73 -6.04 1.33
CA ASN A 223 -12.88 -5.38 0.02
C ASN A 223 -11.71 -4.48 -0.45
N GLN A 224 -10.59 -4.56 0.27
CA GLN A 224 -9.40 -3.74 0.13
C GLN A 224 -8.20 -4.69 -0.02
N PRO A 225 -7.32 -4.46 -1.02
CA PRO A 225 -6.22 -5.35 -1.36
C PRO A 225 -5.00 -5.06 -0.48
N TRP A 226 -5.22 -5.10 0.83
CA TRP A 226 -4.26 -4.64 1.84
C TRP A 226 -2.91 -5.32 1.79
N ALA A 227 -2.79 -6.53 1.26
CA ALA A 227 -1.52 -7.28 1.24
C ALA A 227 -1.20 -7.83 -0.15
N LEU A 228 -1.83 -7.29 -1.20
CA LEU A 228 -1.68 -7.76 -2.58
C LEU A 228 -0.22 -7.92 -3.00
N PRO A 229 0.69 -6.94 -2.79
CA PRO A 229 2.07 -7.11 -3.21
C PRO A 229 2.78 -8.19 -2.39
N ALA A 230 2.50 -8.30 -1.09
CA ALA A 230 3.11 -9.30 -0.22
C ALA A 230 2.80 -10.73 -0.69
N PHE A 231 1.55 -11.01 -1.04
CA PHE A 231 1.13 -12.31 -1.53
C PHE A 231 1.82 -12.69 -2.85
N VAL A 232 1.96 -11.75 -3.78
CA VAL A 232 2.69 -12.02 -5.03
C VAL A 232 4.17 -12.28 -4.77
N ILE A 233 4.82 -11.45 -3.93
CA ILE A 233 6.24 -11.59 -3.58
C ILE A 233 6.53 -12.94 -2.92
N ALA A 234 5.66 -13.36 -2.01
CA ALA A 234 5.80 -14.62 -1.29
C ALA A 234 5.41 -15.86 -2.12
N GLY A 235 4.85 -15.69 -3.32
CA GLY A 235 4.39 -16.79 -4.17
C GLY A 235 2.94 -17.24 -3.93
N ALA A 236 2.23 -16.62 -3.00
CA ALA A 236 0.82 -16.87 -2.69
C ALA A 236 -0.13 -16.21 -3.71
N VAL A 237 0.07 -16.53 -5.00
CA VAL A 237 -0.64 -15.90 -6.13
C VAL A 237 -2.17 -16.06 -6.02
N THR A 238 -2.65 -17.18 -5.48
CA THR A 238 -4.08 -17.43 -5.30
C THR A 238 -4.74 -16.44 -4.35
N LEU A 239 -4.09 -16.07 -3.23
CA LEU A 239 -4.59 -15.03 -2.33
C LEU A 239 -4.57 -13.65 -2.98
N ALA A 240 -3.54 -13.37 -3.79
CA ALA A 240 -3.47 -12.12 -4.55
C ALA A 240 -4.62 -12.01 -5.56
N GLU A 241 -4.91 -13.09 -6.29
CA GLU A 241 -6.06 -13.16 -7.22
C GLU A 241 -7.39 -13.01 -6.48
N GLN A 242 -7.52 -13.66 -5.31
CA GLN A 242 -8.70 -13.54 -4.46
C GLN A 242 -8.94 -12.09 -4.03
N GLN A 243 -7.92 -11.38 -3.55
CA GLN A 243 -8.07 -9.95 -3.19
C GLN A 243 -8.51 -9.07 -4.36
N LEU A 244 -7.98 -9.31 -5.56
CA LEU A 244 -8.43 -8.58 -6.76
C LEU A 244 -9.88 -8.90 -7.10
N HIS A 245 -10.27 -10.17 -7.00
CA HIS A 245 -11.65 -10.60 -7.23
C HIS A 245 -12.61 -9.96 -6.24
N ASP A 246 -12.25 -9.89 -4.95
CA ASP A 246 -13.08 -9.28 -3.91
C ASP A 246 -13.25 -7.78 -4.12
N VAL A 247 -12.18 -7.10 -4.55
CA VAL A 247 -12.27 -5.69 -4.97
C VAL A 247 -13.23 -5.51 -6.15
N MET A 248 -13.15 -6.38 -7.16
CA MET A 248 -14.04 -6.32 -8.34
C MET A 248 -15.50 -6.61 -7.99
N ALA A 249 -15.73 -7.65 -7.17
CA ALA A 249 -17.05 -8.04 -6.70
C ALA A 249 -17.67 -6.90 -5.89
N HIS A 250 -16.94 -6.32 -4.95
CA HIS A 250 -17.42 -5.19 -4.17
C HIS A 250 -17.66 -3.96 -5.04
N ALA A 251 -16.73 -3.58 -5.92
CA ALA A 251 -16.90 -2.46 -6.83
C ALA A 251 -18.18 -2.58 -7.67
N SER A 252 -18.57 -3.80 -8.07
CA SER A 252 -19.82 -4.04 -8.83
C SER A 252 -21.11 -3.78 -8.05
N THR A 253 -21.01 -3.70 -6.72
CA THR A 253 -22.14 -3.36 -5.83
C THR A 253 -22.27 -1.86 -5.58
N LEU A 254 -21.27 -1.06 -5.97
CA LEU A 254 -21.22 0.38 -5.73
C LEU A 254 -21.77 1.18 -6.92
N PRO A 255 -22.36 2.37 -6.70
CA PRO A 255 -22.71 3.28 -7.78
C PRO A 255 -21.53 3.54 -8.72
N GLY A 256 -21.75 3.42 -10.02
CA GLY A 256 -20.71 3.62 -11.04
C GLY A 256 -19.75 2.44 -11.23
N ASN A 257 -19.96 1.31 -10.52
CA ASN A 257 -19.15 0.08 -10.61
C ASN A 257 -17.65 0.31 -10.35
N ARG A 258 -17.32 1.09 -9.32
CA ARG A 258 -15.96 1.59 -9.07
C ARG A 258 -15.47 1.22 -7.68
N PRO A 259 -14.20 0.81 -7.53
CA PRO A 259 -13.62 0.64 -6.20
C PRO A 259 -13.57 1.98 -5.46
N PRO A 260 -13.75 1.98 -4.13
CA PRO A 260 -13.57 3.18 -3.31
C PRO A 260 -12.15 3.77 -3.46
N VAL A 261 -12.00 5.08 -3.23
CA VAL A 261 -10.72 5.79 -3.44
C VAL A 261 -9.55 5.12 -2.71
N ILE A 262 -9.74 4.68 -1.46
CA ILE A 262 -8.69 4.01 -0.66
C ILE A 262 -8.24 2.72 -1.35
N THR A 263 -9.19 1.94 -1.84
CA THR A 263 -8.91 0.73 -2.62
C THR A 263 -8.12 1.06 -3.88
N GLY A 264 -8.50 2.12 -4.61
CA GLY A 264 -7.74 2.61 -5.77
C GLY A 264 -6.29 3.00 -5.44
N LEU A 265 -6.06 3.67 -4.31
CA LEU A 265 -4.71 4.06 -3.86
C LEU A 265 -3.86 2.84 -3.49
N LEU A 266 -4.43 1.83 -2.81
CA LEU A 266 -3.74 0.58 -2.49
C LEU A 266 -3.37 -0.21 -3.74
N LEU A 267 -4.30 -0.33 -4.69
CA LEU A 267 -4.07 -0.99 -5.97
C LEU A 267 -2.97 -0.30 -6.77
N ALA A 268 -2.95 1.03 -6.76
CA ALA A 268 -1.93 1.83 -7.41
C ALA A 268 -0.53 1.57 -6.83
N ASP A 269 -0.40 1.61 -5.50
CA ASP A 269 0.88 1.33 -4.85
C ASP A 269 1.31 -0.13 -5.10
N SER A 270 0.38 -1.08 -5.01
CA SER A 270 0.63 -2.50 -5.33
C SER A 270 1.16 -2.68 -6.75
N ALA A 271 0.53 -2.06 -7.74
CA ALA A 271 0.97 -2.14 -9.12
C ALA A 271 2.39 -1.60 -9.30
N ARG A 272 2.73 -0.49 -8.64
CA ARG A 272 4.08 0.08 -8.67
C ARG A 272 5.10 -0.86 -8.02
N LEU A 273 4.80 -1.43 -6.86
CA LEU A 273 5.69 -2.37 -6.16
C LEU A 273 5.99 -3.60 -7.02
N LEU A 274 4.95 -4.19 -7.61
CA LEU A 274 5.08 -5.36 -8.48
C LEU A 274 5.84 -5.05 -9.79
N GLN A 275 5.73 -3.82 -10.30
CA GLN A 275 6.57 -3.37 -11.41
C GLN A 275 8.04 -3.18 -11.01
N ALA A 276 8.30 -2.57 -9.86
CA ALA A 276 9.66 -2.37 -9.35
C ALA A 276 10.39 -3.70 -9.12
N MET A 277 9.67 -4.72 -8.64
CA MET A 277 10.15 -6.07 -8.48
C MET A 277 10.70 -6.72 -9.75
N GLN A 278 10.14 -6.41 -10.92
CA GLN A 278 10.60 -6.97 -12.19
C GLN A 278 12.06 -6.58 -12.50
N PHE A 279 12.53 -5.47 -11.92
CA PHE A 279 13.91 -5.00 -12.05
C PHE A 279 14.85 -5.56 -10.98
N LEU A 280 14.30 -6.21 -9.94
CA LEU A 280 15.08 -6.84 -8.87
C LEU A 280 15.47 -8.28 -9.20
N GLU A 281 14.93 -8.87 -10.28
CA GLU A 281 15.35 -10.18 -10.80
C GLU A 281 16.87 -10.16 -11.06
N PRO A 282 17.68 -10.88 -10.26
CA PRO A 282 19.10 -10.94 -10.53
C PRO A 282 19.28 -11.65 -11.86
N SER A 283 20.03 -11.04 -12.77
CA SER A 283 20.48 -11.61 -14.04
C SER A 283 21.39 -12.86 -13.87
N HIS A 284 21.36 -13.50 -12.69
CA HIS A 284 22.26 -14.55 -12.22
C HIS A 284 21.49 -15.75 -11.67
N GLY A 285 20.66 -16.39 -12.51
CA GLY A 285 20.36 -17.83 -12.47
C GLY A 285 19.68 -18.43 -11.23
N HIS A 286 19.51 -17.70 -10.15
CA HIS A 286 18.73 -18.09 -8.98
C HIS A 286 17.33 -17.55 -9.20
N GLY A 287 16.67 -18.11 -10.22
CA GLY A 287 15.25 -17.88 -10.43
C GLY A 287 14.53 -18.18 -9.13
N TRP A 288 13.51 -17.40 -8.81
CA TRP A 288 12.65 -17.64 -7.66
C TRP A 288 12.27 -19.12 -7.62
N ALA A 289 12.85 -19.87 -6.68
CA ALA A 289 12.34 -21.18 -6.31
C ALA A 289 11.07 -20.89 -5.50
N LEU A 290 10.00 -20.64 -6.24
CA LEU A 290 8.62 -20.66 -5.76
C LEU A 290 8.10 -22.09 -5.83
#